data_AF-A0A3B9J819-F1
#
_entry.id   AF-A0A3B9J819-F1
#
_cell.length_a   1.000
_cell.length_b   1.000
_cell.length_c   1.000
_cell.angle_alpha   90.00
_cell.angle_beta   90.00
_cell.angle_gamma   90.00
#
_symmetry.space_group_name_H-M   'P 1'
#
loop_
_entity.id
_entity.type
_entity.pdbx_description
1 polymer ?
#
loop_
_entity_poly.entity_id
_entity_poly.type
_entity_poly.pdbx_seq_one_letter_code
_entity_poly.pdbx_strand_id
1 'polypeptide(L)'
;MAFSITNSTITRVGYYFINSAYNLWIYLVMRTVIKITQFIFLGLLTATVGEWQFSVFLRDDLDNFIGSVVFNTLYMIGVYLVTRLLLTTLRNRPKFILFYTVLFGFTGLMVEWFLIGNSPWGNPDASQPGMFAYWACMALVPLMFLLEKQPLQTFIIRYLLVYIALALLGQFVIPSPDWRFAFHIYAVILGYLGLLVAILWKYLQKK
;
A
#
# COMPACT_ATOMS: atom_id res chain seq x y z
N MET A 1 -50.21 -34.24 -33.97
CA MET A 1 -50.08 -32.77 -33.85
C MET A 1 -49.11 -32.49 -32.69
N ALA A 2 -47.80 -32.53 -32.94
CA ALA A 2 -46.79 -32.37 -31.88
C ALA A 2 -45.46 -31.96 -32.51
N PHE A 3 -45.16 -30.66 -32.61
CA PHE A 3 -43.82 -30.08 -32.78
C PHE A 3 -43.95 -28.55 -32.80
N SER A 4 -43.90 -27.90 -31.63
CA SER A 4 -43.77 -26.43 -31.56
C SER A 4 -43.24 -25.90 -30.21
N ILE A 5 -43.01 -26.74 -29.20
CA ILE A 5 -42.67 -26.26 -27.84
C ILE A 5 -41.14 -26.17 -27.60
N THR A 6 -40.33 -26.76 -28.49
CA THR A 6 -38.87 -26.88 -28.30
C THR A 6 -38.09 -25.59 -28.58
N ASN A 7 -38.47 -24.77 -29.57
CA ASN A 7 -37.66 -23.61 -29.96
C ASN A 7 -37.72 -22.41 -28.99
N SER A 8 -38.85 -22.17 -28.33
CA SER A 8 -39.02 -21.04 -27.40
C SER A 8 -38.39 -21.28 -26.02
N THR A 9 -38.31 -22.55 -25.61
CA THR A 9 -37.73 -22.94 -24.32
C THR A 9 -36.20 -22.95 -24.38
N ILE A 10 -35.62 -23.44 -25.49
CA ILE A 10 -34.15 -23.45 -25.71
C ILE A 10 -33.60 -22.02 -25.83
N THR A 11 -34.33 -21.12 -26.52
CA THR A 11 -33.93 -19.71 -26.63
C THR A 11 -34.03 -18.97 -25.29
N ARG A 12 -35.05 -19.24 -24.47
CA ARG A 12 -35.12 -18.68 -23.11
C ARG A 12 -33.98 -19.16 -22.21
N VAL A 13 -33.70 -20.47 -22.19
CA VAL A 13 -32.62 -21.03 -21.35
C VAL A 13 -31.26 -20.50 -21.79
N GLY A 14 -31.00 -20.39 -23.10
CA GLY A 14 -29.78 -19.76 -23.62
C GLY A 14 -29.64 -18.29 -23.22
N TYR A 15 -30.74 -17.53 -23.28
CA TYR A 15 -30.75 -16.11 -22.88
C TYR A 15 -30.47 -15.91 -21.39
N TYR A 16 -31.06 -16.73 -20.51
CA TYR A 16 -30.77 -16.69 -19.08
C TYR A 16 -29.32 -17.09 -18.76
N PHE A 17 -28.77 -18.07 -19.47
CA PHE A 17 -27.39 -18.50 -19.25
C PHE A 17 -26.38 -17.44 -19.71
N ILE A 18 -26.62 -16.81 -20.87
CA ILE A 18 -25.78 -15.72 -21.38
C ILE A 18 -25.86 -14.50 -20.45
N ASN A 19 -27.05 -14.10 -20.00
CA ASN A 19 -27.19 -13.00 -19.05
C ASN A 19 -26.54 -13.31 -17.69
N SER A 20 -26.65 -14.56 -17.21
CA SER A 20 -26.00 -14.99 -15.96
C SER A 20 -24.47 -14.94 -16.07
N ALA A 21 -23.90 -15.49 -17.16
CA ALA A 21 -22.47 -15.47 -17.41
C ALA A 21 -21.93 -14.04 -17.59
N TYR A 22 -22.67 -13.17 -18.28
CA TYR A 22 -22.34 -11.76 -18.46
C TYR A 22 -22.35 -10.99 -17.14
N ASN A 23 -23.39 -11.17 -16.32
CA ASN A 23 -23.48 -10.54 -14.99
C ASN A 23 -22.36 -11.01 -14.07
N LEU A 24 -22.02 -12.30 -14.10
CA LEU A 24 -20.88 -12.86 -13.35
C LEU A 24 -19.55 -12.25 -13.82
N TRP A 25 -19.35 -12.12 -15.12
CA TRP A 25 -18.14 -11.51 -15.69
C TRP A 25 -18.00 -10.04 -15.26
N ILE A 26 -19.06 -9.23 -15.39
CA ILE A 26 -19.06 -7.84 -14.92
C ILE A 26 -18.71 -7.78 -13.43
N TYR A 27 -19.34 -8.61 -12.61
CA TYR A 27 -19.09 -8.63 -11.17
C TYR A 27 -17.62 -8.95 -10.85
N LEU A 28 -17.03 -9.93 -11.54
CA LEU A 28 -15.62 -10.30 -11.35
C LEU A 28 -14.65 -9.19 -11.81
N VAL A 29 -14.95 -8.55 -12.93
CA VAL A 29 -14.16 -7.40 -13.43
C VAL A 29 -14.25 -6.24 -12.45
N MET A 30 -15.46 -5.85 -12.04
CA MET A 30 -15.67 -4.76 -11.08
C MET A 30 -15.03 -5.02 -9.73
N ARG A 31 -15.14 -6.25 -9.22
CA ARG A 31 -14.46 -6.63 -7.98
C ARG A 31 -12.94 -6.53 -8.09
N THR A 32 -12.38 -6.87 -9.26
CA THR A 32 -10.94 -6.76 -9.50
C THR A 32 -10.50 -5.30 -9.60
N VAL A 33 -11.26 -4.47 -10.32
CA VAL A 33 -11.02 -3.02 -10.45
C VAL A 33 -11.06 -2.34 -9.07
N ILE A 34 -12.06 -2.64 -8.25
CA ILE A 34 -12.17 -2.09 -6.90
C ILE A 34 -10.94 -2.48 -6.06
N LYS A 35 -10.52 -3.75 -6.13
CA LYS A 35 -9.36 -4.22 -5.34
C LYS A 35 -8.05 -3.58 -5.77
N ILE A 36 -7.80 -3.41 -7.07
CA ILE A 36 -6.58 -2.74 -7.54
C ILE A 36 -6.60 -1.26 -7.14
N THR A 37 -7.72 -0.56 -7.35
CA THR A 37 -7.84 0.86 -6.98
C THR A 37 -7.67 1.06 -5.49
N GLN A 38 -8.31 0.23 -4.65
CA GLN A 38 -8.13 0.27 -3.19
C GLN A 38 -6.68 0.01 -2.79
N PHE A 39 -6.03 -0.98 -3.40
CA PHE A 39 -4.65 -1.32 -3.09
C PHE A 39 -3.70 -0.16 -3.42
N ILE A 40 -3.83 0.42 -4.61
CA ILE A 40 -3.02 1.57 -5.05
C ILE A 40 -3.30 2.77 -4.14
N PHE A 41 -4.57 3.10 -3.91
CA PHE A 41 -4.96 4.25 -3.10
C PHE A 41 -4.43 4.16 -1.66
N LEU A 42 -4.56 3.00 -1.01
CA LEU A 42 -4.05 2.80 0.34
C LEU A 42 -2.52 2.84 0.42
N GLY A 43 -1.83 2.32 -0.60
CA GLY A 43 -0.38 2.47 -0.71
C GLY A 43 0.02 3.93 -0.86
N LEU A 44 -0.64 4.67 -1.75
CA LEU A 44 -0.42 6.10 -1.95
C LEU A 44 -0.70 6.91 -0.69
N LEU A 45 -1.82 6.69 0.00
CA LEU A 45 -2.08 7.34 1.28
C LEU A 45 -0.98 7.06 2.30
N THR A 46 -0.47 5.82 2.32
CA THR A 46 0.64 5.44 3.21
C THR A 46 1.92 6.18 2.82
N ALA A 47 2.22 6.32 1.54
CA ALA A 47 3.40 7.02 1.01
C ALA A 47 3.33 8.53 1.29
N THR A 48 2.18 9.14 0.97
CA THR A 48 1.93 10.58 1.04
C THR A 48 2.25 11.17 2.41
N VAL A 49 2.04 10.44 3.51
CA VAL A 49 2.38 10.97 4.85
C VAL A 49 3.87 11.25 5.02
N GLY A 50 4.74 10.38 4.49
CA GLY A 50 6.19 10.56 4.50
C GLY A 50 6.64 11.60 3.48
N GLU A 51 6.14 11.48 2.25
CA GLU A 51 6.47 12.38 1.14
C GLU A 51 6.08 13.84 1.42
N TRP A 52 4.93 14.05 2.05
CA TRP A 52 4.47 15.38 2.41
C TRP A 52 5.39 16.03 3.45
N GLN A 53 5.83 15.27 4.46
CA GLN A 53 6.79 15.78 5.43
C GLN A 53 8.13 16.11 4.77
N PHE A 54 8.68 15.20 3.96
CA PHE A 54 9.99 15.41 3.33
C PHE A 54 10.01 16.48 2.25
N SER A 55 8.98 16.55 1.42
CA SER A 55 8.94 17.47 0.28
C SER A 55 8.33 18.80 0.66
N VAL A 56 7.19 18.80 1.37
CA VAL A 56 6.47 20.05 1.67
C VAL A 56 6.95 20.66 2.98
N PHE A 57 6.92 19.93 4.09
CA PHE A 57 7.27 20.55 5.38
C PHE A 57 8.76 20.87 5.52
N LEU A 58 9.64 20.02 5.00
CA LEU A 58 11.09 20.21 5.14
C LEU A 58 11.71 21.05 4.02
N ARG A 59 11.15 21.00 2.80
CA ARG A 59 11.79 21.59 1.60
C ARG A 59 10.93 22.61 0.86
N ASP A 60 9.67 22.78 1.25
CA ASP A 60 8.70 23.64 0.56
C ASP A 60 8.62 23.38 -0.96
N ASP A 61 8.76 22.11 -1.33
CA ASP A 61 8.84 21.65 -2.72
C ASP A 61 7.62 20.80 -3.08
N LEU A 62 6.56 21.48 -3.52
CA LEU A 62 5.32 20.83 -3.94
C LEU A 62 5.49 20.02 -5.23
N ASP A 63 6.38 20.46 -6.13
CA ASP A 63 6.62 19.78 -7.40
C ASP A 63 7.26 18.41 -7.17
N ASN A 64 8.22 18.34 -6.25
CA ASN A 64 8.81 17.06 -5.83
C ASN A 64 7.77 16.15 -5.17
N PHE A 65 6.86 16.69 -4.36
CA PHE A 65 5.75 15.92 -3.79
C PHE A 65 4.82 15.34 -4.88
N ILE A 66 4.43 16.15 -5.87
CA ILE A 66 3.59 15.69 -6.98
C ILE A 66 4.33 14.61 -7.79
N GLY A 67 5.60 14.85 -8.10
CA GLY A 67 6.47 13.90 -8.79
C GLY A 67 6.55 12.55 -8.05
N SER A 68 6.71 12.58 -6.72
CA SER A 68 6.77 11.36 -5.93
C SER A 68 5.42 10.62 -5.87
N VAL A 69 4.28 11.32 -5.86
CA VAL A 69 2.96 10.69 -5.97
C VAL A 69 2.79 9.97 -7.31
N VAL A 70 3.22 10.58 -8.43
CA VAL A 70 3.16 9.93 -9.75
C VAL A 70 4.06 8.69 -9.78
N PHE A 71 5.31 8.83 -9.31
CA PHE A 71 6.24 7.72 -9.22
C PHE A 71 5.70 6.57 -8.36
N ASN A 72 5.20 6.88 -7.16
CA ASN A 72 4.65 5.91 -6.24
C ASN A 72 3.38 5.24 -6.81
N THR A 73 2.61 5.92 -7.66
CA THR A 73 1.47 5.31 -8.35
C THR A 73 1.92 4.19 -9.29
N LEU A 74 2.95 4.47 -10.12
CA LEU A 74 3.53 3.48 -11.03
C LEU A 74 4.16 2.32 -10.26
N TYR A 75 4.89 2.64 -9.19
CA TYR A 75 5.45 1.63 -8.28
C TYR A 75 4.35 0.73 -7.71
N MET A 76 3.25 1.31 -7.21
CA MET A 76 2.14 0.57 -6.60
C MET A 76 1.39 -0.32 -7.58
N ILE A 77 1.32 0.04 -8.86
CA ILE A 77 0.82 -0.86 -9.92
C ILE A 77 1.71 -2.11 -9.99
N GLY A 78 3.04 -1.93 -10.05
CA GLY A 78 4.00 -3.03 -10.05
C GLY A 78 3.89 -3.91 -8.80
N VAL A 79 3.83 -3.29 -7.61
CA VAL A 79 3.62 -3.99 -6.33
C VAL A 79 2.34 -4.81 -6.36
N TYR A 80 1.23 -4.27 -6.88
CA TYR A 80 -0.03 -5.00 -6.94
C TYR A 80 0.06 -6.25 -7.83
N LEU A 81 0.71 -6.15 -9.00
CA LEU A 81 0.90 -7.29 -9.90
C LEU A 81 1.73 -8.40 -9.24
N VAL A 82 2.84 -8.03 -8.61
CA VAL A 82 3.68 -8.97 -7.84
C VAL A 82 2.89 -9.56 -6.68
N THR A 83 2.12 -8.75 -5.95
CA THR A 83 1.28 -9.19 -4.83
C THR A 83 0.26 -10.23 -5.27
N ARG A 84 -0.38 -10.05 -6.42
CA ARG A 84 -1.31 -11.02 -7.00
C ARG A 84 -0.62 -12.36 -7.26
N LEU A 85 0.56 -12.34 -7.85
CA LEU A 85 1.36 -13.55 -8.09
C LEU A 85 1.81 -14.24 -6.80
N LEU A 86 2.19 -13.46 -5.78
CA LEU A 86 2.59 -14.01 -4.50
C LEU A 86 1.40 -14.60 -3.72
N LEU A 87 0.22 -14.00 -3.84
CA LEU A 87 -1.00 -14.51 -3.21
C LEU A 87 -1.51 -15.80 -3.86
N THR A 88 -1.25 -16.04 -5.15
CA THR A 88 -1.60 -17.33 -5.78
C THR A 88 -0.66 -18.45 -5.35
N THR A 89 0.60 -18.13 -5.03
CA THR A 89 1.65 -19.13 -4.77
C THR A 89 1.95 -19.36 -3.28
N LEU A 90 1.91 -18.31 -2.46
CA LEU A 90 2.47 -18.33 -1.10
C LEU A 90 1.48 -17.96 0.00
N ARG A 91 0.22 -17.63 -0.32
CA ARG A 91 -0.76 -17.09 0.65
C ARG A 91 -0.89 -17.90 1.94
N ASN A 92 -0.86 -19.23 1.86
CA ASN A 92 -1.04 -20.12 3.01
C ASN A 92 0.27 -20.46 3.74
N ARG A 93 1.40 -19.87 3.32
CA ARG A 93 2.70 -20.15 3.94
C ARG A 93 2.83 -19.37 5.25
N PRO A 94 3.37 -19.98 6.32
CA PRO A 94 3.46 -19.34 7.62
C PRO A 94 4.35 -18.09 7.59
N LYS A 95 5.36 -18.02 6.72
CA LYS A 95 6.28 -16.89 6.65
C LYS A 95 5.95 -15.89 5.53
N PHE A 96 4.77 -15.99 4.92
CA PHE A 96 4.39 -15.15 3.76
C PHE A 96 4.54 -13.65 4.06
N ILE A 97 3.99 -13.16 5.17
CA ILE A 97 4.04 -11.74 5.52
C ILE A 97 5.46 -11.25 5.77
N LEU A 98 6.30 -12.07 6.42
CA LEU A 98 7.70 -11.72 6.65
C LEU A 98 8.47 -11.65 5.32
N PHE A 99 8.29 -12.66 4.46
CA PHE A 99 8.89 -12.66 3.13
C PHE A 99 8.44 -11.45 2.30
N TYR A 100 7.14 -11.16 2.29
CA TYR A 100 6.56 -10.03 1.58
C TYR A 100 7.16 -8.70 2.07
N THR A 101 7.28 -8.54 3.39
CA THR A 101 7.90 -7.37 4.02
C THR A 101 9.34 -7.19 3.58
N VAL A 102 10.14 -8.26 3.66
CA VAL A 102 11.55 -8.26 3.27
C VAL A 102 11.70 -7.94 1.79
N LEU A 103 10.89 -8.57 0.94
CA LEU A 103 10.91 -8.36 -0.51
C LEU A 103 10.69 -6.88 -0.84
N PHE A 104 9.58 -6.29 -0.40
CA PHE A 104 9.24 -4.90 -0.78
C PHE A 104 10.10 -3.87 -0.05
N GLY A 105 10.52 -4.14 1.19
CA GLY A 105 11.48 -3.29 1.87
C GLY A 105 12.83 -3.22 1.14
N PHE A 106 13.38 -4.37 0.69
CA PHE A 106 14.62 -4.37 -0.09
C PHE A 106 14.44 -3.84 -1.51
N THR A 107 13.34 -4.16 -2.20
CA THR A 107 13.05 -3.57 -3.52
C THR A 107 12.97 -2.05 -3.41
N GLY A 108 12.36 -1.52 -2.35
CA GLY A 108 12.37 -0.11 -2.04
C GLY A 108 13.76 0.47 -1.82
N LEU A 109 14.61 -0.21 -1.03
CA LEU A 109 16.01 0.19 -0.89
C LEU A 109 16.74 0.20 -2.24
N MET A 110 16.48 -0.75 -3.15
CA MET A 110 17.08 -0.70 -4.49
C MET A 110 16.63 0.56 -5.26
N VAL A 111 15.36 0.96 -5.15
CA VAL A 111 14.86 2.21 -5.73
C VAL A 111 15.61 3.41 -5.12
N GLU A 112 15.71 3.47 -3.80
CA GLU A 112 16.44 4.53 -3.10
C GLU A 112 17.90 4.60 -3.53
N TRP A 113 18.58 3.47 -3.64
CA TRP A 113 20.01 3.42 -3.90
C TRP A 113 20.35 3.73 -5.35
N PHE A 114 19.57 3.24 -6.30
CA PHE A 114 19.90 3.32 -7.72
C PHE A 114 19.14 4.37 -8.51
N LEU A 115 17.93 4.75 -8.06
CA LEU A 115 17.12 5.77 -8.74
C LEU A 115 17.14 7.11 -8.03
N ILE A 116 17.12 7.11 -6.69
CA ILE A 116 17.04 8.35 -5.90
C ILE A 116 18.44 8.83 -5.44
N GLY A 117 19.36 7.92 -5.16
CA GLY A 117 20.73 8.22 -4.74
C GLY A 117 20.98 8.18 -3.23
N ASN A 118 20.06 7.61 -2.44
CA ASN A 118 20.18 7.49 -0.97
C ASN A 118 20.91 6.21 -0.52
N SER A 119 21.90 5.76 -1.29
CA SER A 119 22.67 4.56 -0.95
C SER A 119 23.58 4.80 0.27
N PRO A 120 23.90 3.75 1.07
CA PRO A 120 24.80 3.90 2.21
C PRO A 120 26.20 4.45 1.85
N TRP A 121 26.63 4.24 0.61
CA TRP A 121 27.93 4.72 0.11
C TRP A 121 27.85 6.10 -0.56
N GLY A 122 26.67 6.53 -1.00
CA GLY A 122 26.45 7.85 -1.62
C GLY A 122 25.94 8.89 -0.62
N ASN A 123 25.06 8.49 0.30
CA ASN A 123 24.47 9.31 1.34
C ASN A 123 24.43 8.52 2.67
N PRO A 124 25.54 8.47 3.43
CA PRO A 124 25.62 7.69 4.66
C PRO A 124 24.69 8.19 5.77
N ASP A 125 24.25 9.45 5.69
CA ASP A 125 23.33 10.05 6.67
C ASP A 125 21.87 9.64 6.43
N ALA A 126 21.54 9.05 5.27
CA ALA A 126 20.21 8.55 4.98
C ALA A 126 19.87 7.32 5.84
N SER A 127 18.72 7.39 6.52
CA SER A 127 18.25 6.31 7.39
C SER A 127 17.79 5.09 6.59
N GLN A 128 18.68 4.12 6.41
CA GLN A 128 18.39 2.86 5.72
C GLN A 128 17.24 2.07 6.39
N PRO A 129 17.17 1.95 7.74
CA PRO A 129 16.04 1.29 8.38
C PRO A 129 14.72 2.03 8.17
N GLY A 130 14.74 3.37 8.19
CA GLY A 130 13.56 4.20 7.94
C GLY A 130 13.02 4.02 6.52
N MET A 131 13.90 4.09 5.52
CA MET A 131 13.55 3.86 4.11
C MET A 131 13.02 2.44 3.91
N PHE A 132 13.70 1.42 4.43
CA PHE A 132 13.20 0.05 4.36
C PHE A 132 11.78 -0.07 4.91
N ALA A 133 11.53 0.53 6.09
CA ALA A 133 10.22 0.47 6.74
C ALA A 133 9.15 1.24 5.96
N TYR A 134 9.49 2.39 5.38
CA TYR A 134 8.61 3.17 4.51
C TYR A 134 8.14 2.35 3.32
N TRP A 135 9.07 1.81 2.53
CA TRP A 135 8.78 1.00 1.35
C TRP A 135 8.02 -0.29 1.70
N ALA A 136 8.42 -0.97 2.78
CA ALA A 136 7.72 -2.14 3.27
C ALA A 136 6.27 -1.81 3.66
N CYS A 137 6.04 -0.74 4.42
CA CYS A 137 4.70 -0.33 4.85
C CYS A 137 3.81 0.08 3.67
N MET A 138 4.36 0.78 2.69
CA MET A 138 3.64 1.18 1.48
C MET A 138 3.04 -0.04 0.75
N ALA A 139 3.73 -1.18 0.75
CA ALA A 139 3.20 -2.43 0.20
C ALA A 139 2.37 -3.25 1.20
N LEU A 140 2.72 -3.22 2.49
CA LEU A 140 2.15 -4.08 3.53
C LEU A 140 0.79 -3.61 4.01
N VAL A 141 0.59 -2.30 4.15
CA VAL A 141 -0.70 -1.69 4.50
C VAL A 141 -1.80 -2.13 3.53
N PRO A 142 -1.70 -1.90 2.21
CA PRO A 142 -2.75 -2.30 1.28
C PRO A 142 -2.93 -3.83 1.22
N LEU A 143 -1.88 -4.62 1.46
CA LEU A 143 -2.00 -6.08 1.60
C LEU A 143 -2.90 -6.46 2.78
N MET A 144 -2.81 -5.79 3.94
CA MET A 144 -3.67 -6.09 5.09
C MET A 144 -5.15 -5.80 4.80
N PHE A 145 -5.42 -4.82 3.95
CA PHE A 145 -6.76 -4.54 3.45
C PHE A 145 -7.24 -5.62 2.48
N LEU A 146 -6.38 -6.03 1.54
CA LEU A 146 -6.67 -7.09 0.59
C LEU A 146 -6.90 -8.46 1.24
N LEU A 147 -6.23 -8.74 2.37
CA LEU A 147 -6.40 -9.94 3.19
C LEU A 147 -7.60 -9.85 4.16
N GLU A 148 -8.33 -8.74 4.16
CA GLU A 148 -9.57 -8.55 4.93
C GLU A 148 -9.39 -8.76 6.45
N LYS A 149 -8.20 -8.41 6.99
CA LYS A 149 -7.87 -8.56 8.42
C LYS A 149 -8.41 -7.38 9.25
N GLN A 150 -9.72 -7.35 9.48
CA GLN A 150 -10.45 -6.24 10.12
C GLN A 150 -9.76 -5.62 11.35
N PRO A 151 -9.32 -6.38 12.39
CA PRO A 151 -8.73 -5.76 13.57
C PRO A 151 -7.38 -5.08 13.29
N LEU A 152 -6.66 -5.56 12.27
CA LEU A 152 -5.39 -4.99 11.85
C LEU A 152 -5.62 -3.74 10.99
N GLN A 153 -6.64 -3.74 10.15
CA GLN A 153 -7.07 -2.56 9.37
C GLN A 153 -7.45 -1.41 10.31
N THR A 154 -8.29 -1.67 11.31
CA THR A 154 -8.68 -0.67 12.31
C THR A 154 -7.48 -0.14 13.07
N PHE A 155 -6.53 -1.00 13.42
CA PHE A 155 -5.27 -0.57 14.05
C PHE A 155 -4.46 0.35 13.13
N ILE A 156 -4.24 -0.04 11.88
CA ILE A 156 -3.47 0.75 10.90
C ILE A 156 -4.11 2.13 10.71
N ILE A 157 -5.43 2.20 10.54
CA ILE A 157 -6.15 3.48 10.39
C ILE A 157 -5.92 4.37 11.61
N ARG A 158 -6.12 3.84 12.82
CA ARG A 158 -5.92 4.61 14.06
C ARG A 158 -4.47 5.07 14.20
N TYR A 159 -3.51 4.19 13.89
CA TYR A 159 -2.09 4.52 13.93
C TYR A 159 -1.77 5.68 12.99
N LEU A 160 -2.19 5.59 11.72
CA LEU A 160 -1.95 6.62 10.72
C LEU A 160 -2.62 7.95 11.10
N LEU A 161 -3.84 7.94 11.62
CA LEU A 161 -4.53 9.15 12.08
C LEU A 161 -3.77 9.84 13.22
N VAL A 162 -3.34 9.07 14.23
CA VAL A 162 -2.54 9.61 15.34
C VAL A 162 -1.21 10.15 14.82
N TYR A 163 -0.55 9.41 13.94
CA TYR A 163 0.72 9.81 13.36
C TYR A 163 0.61 11.11 12.55
N ILE A 164 -0.41 11.24 11.68
CA ILE A 164 -0.69 12.46 10.93
C ILE A 164 -0.96 13.63 11.87
N ALA A 165 -1.78 13.43 12.91
CA ALA A 165 -2.06 14.47 13.89
C ALA A 165 -0.79 14.94 14.60
N LEU A 166 0.09 14.02 15.01
CA LEU A 166 1.37 14.35 15.63
C LEU A 166 2.31 15.08 14.68
N ALA A 167 2.38 14.66 13.40
CA ALA A 167 3.18 15.33 12.39
C ALA A 167 2.71 16.79 12.19
N LEU A 168 1.40 17.01 12.04
CA LEU A 168 0.82 18.34 11.93
C LEU A 168 1.07 19.19 13.18
N LEU A 169 0.88 18.62 14.37
CA LEU A 169 1.16 19.32 15.62
C LEU A 169 2.62 19.75 15.70
N GLY A 170 3.57 18.88 15.34
CA GLY A 170 4.99 19.23 15.31
C GLY A 170 5.30 20.38 14.35
N GLN A 171 4.66 20.42 13.18
CA GLN A 171 4.83 21.50 12.21
C GLN A 171 4.40 22.87 12.76
N PHE A 172 3.30 22.93 13.53
CA PHE A 172 2.73 24.19 14.04
C PHE A 172 3.25 24.58 15.42
N VAL A 173 3.62 23.62 16.27
CA VAL A 173 3.99 23.87 17.67
C VAL A 173 5.49 24.13 17.82
N ILE A 174 6.36 23.58 16.96
CA ILE A 174 7.81 23.72 17.09
C ILE A 174 8.26 25.01 16.39
N PRO A 175 8.64 26.07 17.13
CA PRO A 175 8.95 27.37 16.53
C PRO A 175 10.30 27.37 15.81
N SER A 176 11.27 26.62 16.32
CA SER A 176 12.62 26.56 15.75
C SER A 176 12.63 25.71 14.47
N PRO A 177 13.10 26.26 13.34
CA PRO A 177 13.20 25.52 12.08
C PRO A 177 14.07 24.27 12.18
N ASP A 178 15.22 24.34 12.87
CA ASP A 178 16.14 23.21 13.00
C ASP A 178 15.53 22.05 13.80
N TRP A 179 14.84 22.37 14.90
CA TRP A 179 14.13 21.38 15.70
C TRP A 179 12.94 20.78 14.94
N ARG A 180 12.24 21.58 14.13
CA ARG A 180 11.15 21.10 13.27
C ARG A 180 11.67 20.18 12.18
N PHE A 181 12.82 20.52 11.60
CA PHE A 181 13.52 19.69 10.63
C PHE A 181 13.87 18.32 11.22
N ALA A 182 14.55 18.32 12.37
CA ALA A 182 14.90 17.09 13.07
C ALA A 182 13.65 16.28 13.46
N PHE A 183 12.61 16.96 13.97
CA PHE A 183 11.34 16.33 14.34
C PHE A 183 10.75 15.54 13.18
N HIS A 184 10.58 16.14 11.99
CA HIS A 184 9.96 15.45 10.86
C HIS A 184 10.79 14.28 10.35
N ILE A 185 12.13 14.39 10.33
CA ILE A 185 13.01 13.27 9.98
C ILE A 185 12.76 12.09 10.91
N TYR A 186 12.83 12.31 12.22
CA TYR A 186 12.64 11.23 13.19
C TYR A 186 11.20 10.74 13.24
N ALA A 187 10.21 11.62 13.04
CA ALA A 187 8.80 11.25 12.97
C ALA A 187 8.56 10.28 11.81
N VAL A 188 9.16 10.51 10.64
CA VAL A 188 9.06 9.58 9.51
C VAL A 188 9.75 8.25 9.82
N ILE A 189 11.01 8.27 10.26
CA ILE A 189 11.77 7.06 10.56
C ILE A 189 11.04 6.19 11.60
N LEU A 190 10.68 6.80 12.75
CA LEU A 190 10.05 6.09 13.86
C LEU A 190 8.59 5.74 13.55
N GLY A 191 7.88 6.57 12.79
CA GLY A 191 6.50 6.32 12.39
C GLY A 191 6.38 5.09 11.50
N TYR A 192 7.21 4.96 10.47
CA TYR A 192 7.16 3.77 9.61
C TYR A 192 7.78 2.54 10.26
N LEU A 193 8.87 2.67 11.04
CA LEU A 193 9.40 1.54 11.81
C LEU A 193 8.38 1.02 12.84
N GLY A 194 7.73 1.93 13.56
CA GLY A 194 6.70 1.61 14.53
C GLY A 194 5.49 0.94 13.89
N LEU A 195 5.01 1.48 12.76
CA LEU A 195 3.92 0.87 11.99
C LEU A 195 4.30 -0.53 11.53
N LEU A 196 5.48 -0.70 10.96
CA LEU A 196 5.98 -1.98 10.46
C LEU A 196 6.03 -3.03 11.57
N VAL A 197 6.72 -2.71 12.67
CA VAL A 197 6.86 -3.60 13.83
C VAL A 197 5.50 -3.96 14.40
N ALA A 198 4.61 -2.98 14.55
CA ALA A 198 3.28 -3.21 15.10
C ALA A 198 2.39 -4.09 14.20
N ILE A 199 2.47 -3.92 12.87
CA ILE A 199 1.77 -4.78 11.91
C ILE A 199 2.28 -6.23 12.03
N LEU A 200 3.60 -6.42 11.99
CA LEU A 200 4.21 -7.75 12.08
C LEU A 200 3.88 -8.43 13.41
N TRP A 201 4.01 -7.71 14.52
CA TRP A 201 3.71 -8.19 15.86
C TRP A 201 2.25 -8.64 15.98
N LYS A 202 1.29 -7.77 15.62
CA LYS A 202 -0.14 -8.09 15.69
C LYS A 202 -0.55 -9.22 14.74
N TYR A 203 0.14 -9.35 13.61
CA TYR A 203 -0.10 -10.46 12.68
C TYR A 203 0.38 -11.80 13.27
N LEU A 204 1.54 -11.82 13.92
CA LEU A 204 2.12 -13.03 14.52
C LEU A 204 1.37 -13.52 15.75
N GLN A 205 0.80 -12.62 16.56
CA GLN A 205 -0.03 -12.99 17.72
C GLN A 205 -1.36 -13.69 17.37
N LYS A 206 -1.81 -13.61 16.11
CA LYS A 206 -3.10 -14.14 15.65
C LYS A 206 -3.01 -15.49 14.96
N LYS A 207 -1.86 -16.14 15.02
CA LYS A 207 -1.70 -17.55 14.67
C LYS A 207 -1.72 -18.40 15.92
#